data_AF-A0AAD2HPR0-F1
#
_entry.id   AF-A0AAD2HPR0-F1
#
_cell.length_a   1.000
_cell.length_b   1.000
_cell.length_c   1.000
_cell.angle_alpha   90.00
_cell.angle_beta   90.00
_cell.angle_gamma   90.00
#
_symmetry.space_group_name_H-M   'P 1'
#
loop_
_entity.id
_entity.type
_entity.pdbx_description
1 polymer ?
#
loop_
_entity_poly.entity_id
_entity_poly.type
_entity_poly.pdbx_seq_one_letter_code
_entity_poly.pdbx_strand_id
1 'polypeptide(L)'
;MQSSAKLEQTAPSFCLYKLPPGVSKVDFDAQLNQFMDTMAQLPVVQENWATFELILQNDKLDGCITDLGLPAPQQCAILITHAHSHEHCEKLTSHPSTQDMVAAATASYGG
;
A
#
# COMPACT_ATOMS: atom_id res chain seq x y z
N MET A 1 38.69 -1.90 -3.06
CA MET A 1 37.62 -1.15 -3.76
C MET A 1 36.44 -2.09 -3.93
N GLN A 2 35.46 -2.05 -3.02
CA GLN A 2 34.22 -2.80 -3.17
C GLN A 2 33.35 -2.03 -4.16
N SER A 3 32.97 -2.69 -5.25
CA SER A 3 32.05 -2.17 -6.24
C SER A 3 30.71 -1.90 -5.56
N SER A 4 30.34 -0.63 -5.38
CA SER A 4 28.96 -0.24 -5.07
C SER A 4 28.12 -0.61 -6.29
N ALA A 5 27.61 -1.84 -6.31
CA ALA A 5 26.53 -2.20 -7.20
C ALA A 5 25.40 -1.21 -6.92
N LYS A 6 25.14 -0.31 -7.88
CA LYS A 6 23.89 0.45 -7.91
C LYS A 6 22.79 -0.60 -7.93
N LEU A 7 22.12 -0.78 -6.80
CA LEU A 7 20.88 -1.54 -6.75
C LEU A 7 19.97 -0.96 -7.83
N GLU A 8 19.67 -1.75 -8.86
CA GLU A 8 18.69 -1.41 -9.89
C GLU A 8 17.32 -1.42 -9.21
N GLN A 9 17.01 -0.33 -8.52
CA GLN A 9 15.73 -0.17 -7.85
C GLN A 9 14.64 -0.22 -8.92
N THR A 10 13.69 -1.13 -8.74
CA THR A 10 12.55 -1.23 -9.66
C THR A 10 11.70 0.03 -9.56
N ALA A 11 10.94 0.30 -10.62
CA ALA A 11 9.87 1.28 -10.55
C ALA A 11 8.93 0.94 -9.36
N PRO A 12 8.44 1.95 -8.62
CA PRO A 12 7.49 1.73 -7.53
C PRO A 12 6.20 1.10 -8.04
N SER A 13 5.63 0.22 -7.22
CA SER A 13 4.27 -0.27 -7.39
C SER A 13 3.33 0.48 -6.45
N PHE A 14 2.13 0.81 -6.94
CA PHE A 14 1.13 1.59 -6.21
C PHE A 14 -0.15 0.77 -6.03
N CYS A 15 -0.68 0.75 -4.81
CA CYS A 15 -2.00 0.21 -4.51
C CYS A 15 -2.88 1.31 -3.90
N LEU A 16 -4.09 1.49 -4.43
CA LEU A 16 -5.08 2.44 -3.93
C LEU A 16 -6.17 1.67 -3.18
N TYR A 17 -6.34 1.98 -1.89
CA TYR A 17 -7.41 1.43 -1.05
C TYR A 17 -8.48 2.50 -0.85
N LYS A 18 -9.71 2.21 -1.26
CA LYS A 18 -10.85 3.10 -1.03
C LYS A 18 -11.45 2.81 0.35
N LEU A 19 -11.93 3.85 1.03
CA LEU A 19 -12.73 3.69 2.24
C LEU A 19 -14.03 2.92 1.91
N PRO A 20 -14.29 1.76 2.54
CA PRO A 20 -15.52 1.02 2.30
C PRO A 20 -16.76 1.75 2.83
N PRO A 21 -17.94 1.57 2.20
CA PRO A 21 -19.19 2.14 2.71
C PRO A 21 -19.49 1.66 4.13
N GLY A 22 -19.84 2.59 5.03
CA GLY A 22 -20.22 2.28 6.40
C GLY A 22 -19.07 2.01 7.37
N VAL A 23 -17.82 2.05 6.90
CA VAL A 23 -16.63 1.98 7.75
C VAL A 23 -16.19 3.40 8.10
N SER A 24 -15.85 3.64 9.37
CA SER A 24 -15.31 4.93 9.78
C SER A 24 -13.88 5.10 9.27
N LYS A 25 -13.46 6.34 8.97
CA LYS A 25 -12.07 6.61 8.56
C LYS A 25 -11.05 6.14 9.61
N VAL A 26 -11.36 6.33 10.89
CA VAL A 26 -10.48 5.91 11.99
C VAL A 26 -10.28 4.40 11.98
N ASP A 27 -11.37 3.64 11.82
CA ASP A 27 -11.29 2.18 11.76
C ASP A 27 -10.56 1.71 10.49
N PHE A 28 -10.80 2.37 9.35
CA PHE A 28 -10.11 2.08 8.10
C PHE A 28 -8.60 2.33 8.20
N ASP A 29 -8.20 3.49 8.72
CA ASP A 29 -6.80 3.84 8.93
C ASP A 29 -6.14 2.84 9.91
N ALA A 30 -6.84 2.44 10.98
CA ALA A 30 -6.34 1.44 11.92
C ALA A 30 -6.18 0.05 11.28
N GLN A 31 -7.16 -0.39 10.49
CA GLN A 31 -7.11 -1.67 9.78
C GLN A 31 -5.97 -1.70 8.75
N LEU A 32 -5.74 -0.61 8.03
CA LEU A 32 -4.63 -0.51 7.08
C LEU A 32 -3.27 -0.53 7.78
N ASN A 33 -3.11 0.18 8.89
CA ASN A 33 -1.87 0.11 9.68
C ASN A 33 -1.64 -1.32 10.19
N GLN A 34 -2.66 -1.98 10.73
CA GLN A 34 -2.56 -3.38 11.17
C GLN A 34 -2.22 -4.34 10.02
N PHE A 35 -2.80 -4.13 8.84
CA PHE A 35 -2.48 -4.88 7.64
C PHE A 35 -1.00 -4.72 7.25
N MET A 36 -0.49 -3.48 7.29
CA MET A 36 0.93 -3.21 7.00
C MET A 36 1.87 -3.82 8.03
N ASP A 37 1.53 -3.75 9.32
CA ASP A 37 2.29 -4.40 10.37
C ASP A 37 2.35 -5.93 10.15
N THR A 38 1.22 -6.54 9.77
CA THR A 38 1.15 -7.97 9.48
C THR A 38 1.98 -8.34 8.24
N MET A 39 1.87 -7.55 7.16
CA MET A 39 2.69 -7.73 5.95
C MET A 39 4.18 -7.67 6.26
N ALA A 40 4.61 -6.69 7.06
CA ALA A 40 6.00 -6.48 7.38
C ALA A 40 6.63 -7.63 8.20
N GLN A 41 5.82 -8.50 8.82
CA GLN A 41 6.29 -9.70 9.53
C GLN A 41 6.47 -10.92 8.63
N LEU A 42 6.01 -10.88 7.36
CA LEU A 42 6.15 -12.01 6.46
C LEU A 42 7.59 -12.13 5.94
N PRO A 43 8.23 -13.31 6.03
CA PRO A 43 9.59 -13.51 5.52
C PRO A 43 9.72 -13.13 4.04
N VAL A 44 8.76 -13.53 3.20
CA VAL A 44 8.76 -13.17 1.77
C VAL A 44 8.70 -11.65 1.56
N VAL A 45 8.03 -10.90 2.43
CA VAL A 45 7.98 -9.44 2.34
C VAL A 45 9.33 -8.84 2.76
N GLN A 46 9.87 -9.28 3.90
CA GLN A 46 11.16 -8.81 4.42
C GLN A 46 12.33 -9.08 3.48
N GLU A 47 12.30 -10.21 2.77
CA GLU A 47 13.36 -10.62 1.85
C GLU A 47 13.28 -9.92 0.48
N ASN A 48 12.11 -9.42 0.09
CA ASN A 48 11.87 -8.98 -1.30
C ASN A 48 11.47 -7.50 -1.43
N TRP A 49 10.91 -6.86 -0.39
CA TRP A 49 10.68 -5.43 -0.36
C TRP A 49 11.92 -4.65 0.11
N ALA A 50 12.33 -3.69 -0.70
CA ALA A 50 13.35 -2.71 -0.34
C ALA A 50 12.79 -1.65 0.61
N THR A 51 11.62 -1.10 0.28
CA THR A 51 10.91 -0.08 1.08
C THR A 51 9.42 -0.16 0.82
N PHE A 52 8.63 0.33 1.78
CA PHE A 52 7.21 0.62 1.58
C PHE A 52 6.82 1.92 2.28
N GLU A 53 5.77 2.56 1.79
CA GLU A 53 5.19 3.77 2.36
C GLU A 53 3.66 3.69 2.27
N LEU A 54 2.98 3.91 3.40
CA LEU A 54 1.53 4.03 3.44
C LEU A 54 1.15 5.50 3.64
N ILE A 55 0.47 6.07 2.65
CA ILE A 55 -0.04 7.44 2.68
C ILE A 55 -1.54 7.39 2.98
N LEU A 56 -1.92 7.91 4.14
CA LEU A 56 -3.32 8.10 4.53
C LEU A 56 -3.78 9.49 4.11
N GLN A 57 -4.91 9.59 3.42
CA GLN A 57 -5.48 10.88 3.05
C GLN A 57 -5.82 11.71 4.30
N ASN A 58 -5.46 12.99 4.26
CA ASN A 58 -5.64 13.94 5.34
C ASN A 58 -6.92 14.75 5.13
N ASP A 59 -7.79 14.77 6.14
CA ASP A 59 -9.08 15.48 6.13
C ASP A 59 -8.96 16.99 5.84
N LYS A 60 -7.79 17.59 6.08
CA LYS A 60 -7.55 19.01 5.78
C LYS A 60 -7.60 19.32 4.28
N LEU A 61 -7.17 18.37 3.43
CA LEU A 61 -7.19 18.53 1.98
C LEU A 61 -8.62 18.45 1.43
N ASP A 62 -9.46 17.62 2.05
CA ASP A 62 -10.86 17.46 1.68
C ASP A 62 -11.60 18.80 1.81
N GLY A 63 -11.38 19.51 2.92
CA GLY A 63 -11.93 20.85 3.16
C GLY A 63 -11.52 21.86 2.07
N CYS A 64 -10.23 21.92 1.74
CA CYS A 64 -9.75 22.82 0.68
C CYS A 64 -10.36 22.51 -0.70
N ILE A 65 -10.58 21.24 -1.03
CA ILE A 65 -11.20 20.84 -2.29
C ILE A 65 -12.68 21.22 -2.32
N THR A 66 -13.40 21.02 -1.21
CA THR A 66 -14.80 21.41 -1.11
C THR A 66 -14.99 22.93 -1.14
N ASP A 67 -14.06 23.69 -0.57
CA ASP A 67 -14.08 25.16 -0.59
C ASP A 67 -13.90 25.71 -2.02
N LEU A 68 -13.28 24.95 -2.92
CA LEU A 68 -13.18 25.26 -4.34
C LEU A 68 -14.46 24.92 -5.12
N GLY A 69 -15.52 24.43 -4.45
CA GLY A 69 -16.79 24.05 -5.06
C GLY A 69 -16.77 22.69 -5.77
N LEU A 70 -15.71 21.90 -5.56
CA LEU A 70 -15.60 20.53 -6.07
C LEU A 70 -16.22 19.55 -5.07
N PRO A 71 -16.76 18.41 -5.53
CA PRO A 71 -17.22 17.36 -4.63
C PRO A 71 -16.05 16.88 -3.77
N ALA A 72 -16.34 16.55 -2.51
CA ALA A 72 -15.34 15.96 -1.62
C ALA A 72 -14.75 14.71 -2.28
N PRO A 73 -13.41 14.57 -2.33
CA PRO A 73 -12.78 13.41 -2.93
C PRO A 73 -13.18 12.14 -2.18
N GLN A 74 -13.27 11.02 -2.90
CA GLN A 74 -13.44 9.72 -2.25
C GLN A 74 -12.24 9.46 -1.35
N GLN A 75 -12.50 9.20 -0.06
CA GLN A 75 -11.45 8.92 0.90
C GLN A 75 -10.70 7.63 0.53
N CYS A 76 -9.39 7.72 0.51
CA CYS A 76 -8.51 6.63 0.12
C CYS A 76 -7.18 6.62 0.89
N ALA A 77 -6.46 5.52 0.76
CA ALA A 77 -5.07 5.39 1.15
C ALA A 77 -4.25 4.84 -0.02
N ILE A 78 -2.97 5.22 -0.08
CA ILE A 78 -2.04 4.77 -1.10
C ILE A 78 -0.91 4.00 -0.43
N LEU A 79 -0.69 2.78 -0.85
CA LEU A 79 0.51 2.00 -0.52
C LEU A 79 1.48 2.07 -1.70
N ILE A 80 2.69 2.54 -1.44
CA ILE A 80 3.81 2.58 -2.38
C ILE A 80 4.81 1.51 -1.94
N THR A 81 5.22 0.64 -2.85
CA THR A 81 6.18 -0.43 -2.55
C THR A 81 7.32 -0.43 -3.57
N HIS A 82 8.52 -0.75 -3.09
CA HIS A 82 9.70 -0.96 -3.92
C HIS A 82 10.23 -2.36 -3.67
N ALA A 83 10.43 -3.13 -4.74
CA ALA A 83 11.14 -4.39 -4.67
C ALA A 83 12.66 -4.15 -4.84
N HIS A 84 13.48 -5.08 -4.36
CA HIS A 84 14.93 -5.02 -4.55
C HIS A 84 15.35 -5.16 -6.02
N SER A 85 14.60 -5.96 -6.79
CA SER A 85 14.78 -6.14 -8.23
C SER A 85 13.49 -6.68 -8.86
N HIS A 86 13.46 -6.81 -10.19
CA HIS A 86 12.31 -7.38 -10.89
C HIS A 86 12.00 -8.82 -10.43
N GLU A 87 13.03 -9.65 -10.22
CA GLU A 87 12.89 -11.01 -9.72
C GLU A 87 12.23 -11.06 -8.33
N HIS A 88 12.56 -10.12 -7.45
CA HIS A 88 11.94 -10.02 -6.12
C HIS A 88 10.45 -9.65 -6.23
N CYS A 89 10.08 -8.83 -7.22
CA CYS A 89 8.67 -8.53 -7.51
C CYS A 89 7.91 -9.77 -7.99
N GLU A 90 8.50 -10.59 -8.86
CA GLU A 90 7.90 -11.86 -9.30
C GLU A 90 7.72 -12.83 -8.13
N LYS A 91 8.71 -12.94 -7.24
CA LYS A 91 8.60 -13.74 -6.01
C LYS A 91 7.46 -13.25 -5.12
N LEU A 92 7.34 -11.94 -4.92
CA LEU A 92 6.27 -11.34 -4.12
C LEU A 92 4.89 -11.57 -4.72
N THR A 93 4.73 -11.52 -6.04
CA THR A 93 3.41 -11.66 -6.69
C THR A 93 2.98 -13.13 -6.87
N SER A 94 3.94 -14.04 -6.91
CA SER A 94 3.69 -15.49 -7.06
C SER A 94 3.60 -16.24 -5.72
N HIS A 95 4.00 -15.64 -4.60
CA HIS A 95 3.99 -16.32 -3.31
C HIS A 95 2.54 -16.53 -2.79
N PRO A 96 2.17 -17.72 -2.29
CA PRO A 96 0.81 -17.98 -1.82
C PRO A 96 0.34 -17.02 -0.73
N SER A 97 1.19 -16.73 0.26
CA SER A 97 0.83 -15.82 1.36
C SER A 97 0.51 -14.40 0.91
N THR A 98 1.18 -13.88 -0.12
CA THR A 98 0.87 -12.54 -0.66
C THR A 98 -0.39 -12.58 -1.51
N GLN A 99 -0.64 -13.67 -2.26
CA GLN A 99 -1.88 -13.86 -3.01
C GLN A 99 -3.11 -13.95 -2.09
N ASP A 100 -3.02 -14.71 -0.99
CA ASP A 100 -4.09 -14.81 0.02
C ASP A 100 -4.40 -13.44 0.62
N MET A 101 -3.37 -12.63 0.86
CA MET A 101 -3.53 -11.27 1.39
C MET A 101 -4.10 -10.29 0.38
N VAL A 102 -3.69 -10.37 -0.89
CA VAL A 102 -4.30 -9.58 -1.98
C VAL A 102 -5.78 -9.96 -2.13
N ALA A 103 -6.12 -11.24 -2.05
CA ALA A 103 -7.50 -11.70 -2.09
C ALA A 103 -8.31 -11.15 -0.90
N ALA A 104 -7.77 -11.21 0.32
CA ALA A 104 -8.42 -10.67 1.52
C ALA A 104 -8.61 -9.15 1.45
N ALA A 105 -7.59 -8.41 0.97
CA ALA A 105 -7.65 -6.98 0.78
C ALA A 105 -8.63 -6.59 -0.33
N THR A 106 -8.70 -7.35 -1.42
CA THR A 106 -9.66 -7.12 -2.52
C THR A 106 -11.09 -7.35 -2.04
N ALA A 107 -11.34 -8.40 -1.24
CA ALA A 107 -12.65 -8.64 -0.65
C ALA A 107 -13.10 -7.54 0.33
N SER A 108 -12.14 -6.89 1.00
CA SER A 108 -12.42 -5.87 2.02
C SER A 108 -12.51 -4.45 1.46
N TYR A 109 -11.77 -4.15 0.38
CA TYR A 109 -11.54 -2.79 -0.12
C TYR A 109 -11.74 -2.63 -1.64
N GLY A 110 -11.95 -3.71 -2.38
CA GLY A 110 -12.14 -3.73 -3.83
C GLY A 110 -13.59 -3.53 -4.23
N GLY A 111 -14.07 -2.28 -4.19
CA GLY A 111 -15.38 -1.83 -4.66
C GLY A 111 -15.29 -0.70 -5.68
#